data_AF-A0A553AJ32-F1
#
_entry.id   AF-A0A553AJ32-F1
#
_cell.length_a   1.000
_cell.length_b   1.000
_cell.length_c   1.000
_cell.angle_alpha   90.00
_cell.angle_beta   90.00
_cell.angle_gamma   90.00
#
_symmetry.space_group_name_H-M   'P 1'
#
loop_
_entity.id
_entity.type
_entity.pdbx_description
1 polymer ?
#
loop_
_entity_poly.entity_id
_entity_poly.type
_entity_poly.pdbx_seq_one_letter_code
_entity_poly.pdbx_strand_id
1 'polypeptide(L)'
;MKETIQHLDNRAKFSLLTSTLGFAILILLIVNLLDLIMYMLLLLQEPSFDSIILSLKEGHYAINGKKMGLSLFYNFMVLLFLWALIIWHTLKTINNPSGWNLFFDIHIRQFD
;
A
#
# COMPACT_ATOMS: atom_id res chain seq x y z
N MET A 1 -2.25 5.22 -31.11
CA MET A 1 -3.61 5.63 -30.69
C MET A 1 -3.52 5.92 -29.19
N LYS A 2 -3.65 7.20 -28.78
CA LYS A 2 -3.67 7.56 -27.34
C LYS A 2 -5.00 7.03 -26.79
N GLU A 3 -4.99 5.92 -26.05
CA GLU A 3 -6.18 5.46 -25.33
C GLU A 3 -6.42 6.38 -24.14
N THR A 4 -7.06 7.52 -24.41
CA THR A 4 -7.48 8.46 -23.38
C THR A 4 -8.53 7.76 -22.51
N ILE A 5 -8.32 7.68 -21.19
CA ILE A 5 -9.23 7.03 -20.20
C ILE A 5 -10.70 7.44 -20.35
N GLN A 6 -10.98 8.60 -20.96
CA GLN A 6 -12.32 9.02 -21.33
C GLN A 6 -13.08 7.97 -22.16
N HIS A 7 -12.39 7.21 -23.01
CA HIS A 7 -12.96 6.17 -23.87
C HIS A 7 -13.13 4.80 -23.19
N LEU A 8 -12.61 4.60 -21.96
CA LEU A 8 -12.89 3.35 -21.23
C LEU A 8 -14.36 3.27 -20.83
N ASP A 9 -14.92 2.07 -20.96
CA ASP A 9 -16.25 1.76 -20.46
C ASP A 9 -16.34 2.01 -18.94
N ASN A 10 -17.53 2.38 -18.46
CA ASN A 10 -17.78 2.70 -17.05
C ASN A 10 -17.46 1.51 -16.14
N ARG A 11 -17.68 0.28 -16.60
CA ARG A 11 -17.28 -0.94 -15.87
C ARG A 11 -15.77 -1.01 -15.68
N ALA A 12 -15.00 -0.68 -16.71
CA ALA A 12 -13.55 -0.73 -16.66
C ALA A 12 -12.96 0.40 -15.80
N LYS A 13 -13.54 1.61 -15.85
CA LYS A 13 -13.21 2.71 -14.92
C LYS A 13 -13.46 2.32 -13.46
N PHE A 14 -14.61 1.70 -13.18
CA PHE A 14 -14.94 1.22 -11.84
C PHE A 14 -13.98 0.12 -11.37
N SER A 15 -13.68 -0.86 -12.23
CA SER A 15 -12.69 -1.91 -11.95
C SER A 15 -11.30 -1.35 -11.64
N LEU A 16 -10.87 -0.31 -12.35
CA LEU A 16 -9.59 0.36 -12.10
C LEU A 16 -9.59 1.05 -10.73
N LEU A 17 -10.65 1.78 -10.39
CA LEU A 17 -10.79 2.42 -9.07
C LEU A 17 -10.77 1.41 -7.92
N THR A 18 -11.54 0.32 -8.04
CA THR A 18 -11.63 -0.69 -6.98
C THR A 18 -10.36 -1.53 -6.85
N SER A 19 -9.72 -1.90 -7.95
CA SER A 19 -8.45 -2.62 -7.93
C SER A 19 -7.31 -1.78 -7.36
N THR A 20 -7.20 -0.50 -7.74
CA THR A 20 -6.18 0.40 -7.18
C THR A 20 -6.41 0.69 -5.70
N LEU A 21 -7.67 0.79 -5.26
CA LEU A 21 -8.01 0.92 -3.84
C LEU A 21 -7.64 -0.35 -3.06
N GLY A 22 -8.02 -1.52 -3.58
CA GLY A 22 -7.67 -2.80 -2.99
C GLY A 22 -6.15 -2.99 -2.86
N PHE A 23 -5.39 -2.57 -3.86
CA PHE A 23 -3.94 -2.62 -3.83
C PHE A 23 -3.34 -1.66 -2.78
N ALA A 24 -3.89 -0.44 -2.65
CA ALA A 24 -3.47 0.50 -1.61
C ALA A 24 -3.74 -0.05 -0.20
N ILE A 25 -4.92 -0.67 0.02
CA ILE A 25 -5.27 -1.33 1.27
C ILE A 25 -4.29 -2.49 1.57
N LEU A 26 -3.96 -3.30 0.56
CA LEU A 26 -3.02 -4.42 0.73
C LEU A 26 -1.63 -3.95 1.14
N ILE A 27 -1.09 -2.91 0.50
CA ILE A 27 0.21 -2.33 0.87
C ILE A 27 0.17 -1.83 2.32
N LEU A 28 -0.89 -1.11 2.68
CA LEU A 28 -1.05 -0.59 4.04
C LEU A 28 -1.15 -1.71 5.08
N LEU A 29 -1.82 -2.82 4.74
CA LEU A 29 -1.88 -4.01 5.58
C LEU A 29 -0.50 -4.63 5.79
N ILE A 30 0.30 -4.77 4.72
CA ILE A 30 1.65 -5.32 4.79
C ILE A 30 2.54 -4.45 5.68
N VAL A 31 2.50 -3.13 5.52
CA VAL A 31 3.29 -2.20 6.35
C VAL A 31 2.89 -2.31 7.83
N ASN A 32 1.60 -2.29 8.14
CA ASN A 32 1.14 -2.44 9.53
C ASN A 32 1.48 -3.82 10.12
N LEU A 33 1.50 -4.89 9.30
CA LEU A 33 1.93 -6.22 9.74
C LEU A 33 3.44 -6.27 10.05
N LEU A 34 4.27 -5.59 9.24
CA LEU A 34 5.70 -5.47 9.49
C LEU A 34 5.99 -4.69 10.78
N ASP A 35 5.29 -3.59 11.02
CA ASP A 35 5.40 -2.81 12.27
C ASP A 35 5.05 -3.67 13.49
N LEU A 36 3.98 -4.47 13.39
CA LEU A 36 3.58 -5.41 14.43
C LEU A 36 4.67 -6.45 14.71
N ILE A 37 5.24 -7.07 13.67
CA ILE A 37 6.31 -8.08 13.81
C ILE A 37 7.55 -7.44 14.45
N MET A 38 7.98 -6.27 13.96
CA MET A 38 9.13 -5.54 14.52
C MET A 38 8.94 -5.25 16.01
N TYR A 39 7.74 -4.83 16.41
CA TYR A 39 7.46 -4.58 17.81
C TYR A 39 7.44 -5.86 18.65
N MET A 40 6.87 -6.95 18.14
CA MET A 40 6.90 -8.25 18.82
C MET A 40 8.33 -8.76 19.02
N LEU A 41 9.21 -8.57 18.03
CA LEU A 41 10.64 -8.88 18.15
C LEU A 41 11.33 -8.05 19.24
N LEU A 42 10.97 -6.77 19.36
CA LEU A 42 11.51 -5.90 20.41
C LEU A 42 11.02 -6.32 21.81
N LEU A 43 9.75 -6.71 21.94
CA LEU A 43 9.22 -7.24 23.20
C LEU A 43 9.89 -8.55 23.65
N LEU A 44 10.31 -9.41 22.71
CA LEU A 44 11.01 -10.65 23.05
C LEU A 44 12.38 -10.40 23.70
N GLN A 45 12.99 -9.22 23.51
CA GLN A 45 14.27 -8.85 24.12
C GLN A 45 14.12 -8.43 25.60
N GLU A 46 12.93 -7.99 26.02
CA GLU A 46 12.61 -7.62 27.40
C GLU A 46 11.44 -8.48 27.91
N PRO A 47 11.70 -9.72 28.38
CA PRO A 47 10.62 -10.62 28.79
C PRO A 47 9.97 -10.15 30.09
N SER A 48 8.99 -9.25 29.99
CA SER A 48 7.99 -9.03 31.03
C SER A 48 6.85 -10.04 30.84
N PHE A 49 6.54 -10.84 31.87
CA PHE A 49 5.46 -11.85 31.85
C PHE A 49 4.04 -11.26 31.83
N ASP A 50 3.88 -9.98 31.53
CA ASP A 50 2.57 -9.33 31.43
C ASP A 50 1.84 -9.81 30.18
N SER A 51 0.60 -10.25 30.35
CA SER A 51 -0.30 -10.63 29.28
C SER A 51 -0.38 -9.53 28.21
N ILE A 52 -0.32 -9.91 26.93
CA ILE A 52 -0.45 -8.99 25.79
C ILE A 52 -1.89 -8.43 25.79
N ILE A 53 -2.05 -7.17 26.22
CA ILE A 53 -3.35 -6.48 26.18
C ILE A 53 -3.38 -5.56 24.96
N LEU A 54 -4.25 -5.89 24.00
CA LEU A 54 -4.60 -5.04 22.86
C LEU A 54 -5.68 -4.06 23.29
N SER A 55 -5.42 -2.76 23.16
CA SER A 55 -6.40 -1.71 23.42
C SER A 55 -6.36 -0.63 22.35
N LEU A 56 -7.50 0.03 22.11
CA LEU A 56 -7.56 1.22 21.26
C LEU A 56 -7.53 2.47 22.15
N LYS A 57 -6.48 3.28 22.04
CA LYS A 57 -6.36 4.53 22.82
C LYS A 57 -5.98 5.68 21.90
N GLU A 58 -6.78 6.75 21.92
CA GLU A 58 -6.54 7.97 21.13
C GLU A 58 -6.33 7.69 19.63
N GLY A 59 -7.08 6.73 19.09
CA GLY A 59 -6.99 6.34 17.68
C GLY A 59 -5.72 5.56 17.32
N HIS A 60 -4.98 5.03 18.30
CA HIS A 60 -3.85 4.13 18.08
C HIS A 60 -4.18 2.75 18.63
N TYR A 61 -3.60 1.72 18.04
CA TYR A 61 -3.49 0.44 18.71
C TYR A 61 -2.46 0.59 19.82
N ALA A 62 -2.67 -0.06 20.97
CA ALA A 62 -1.70 -0.11 22.03
C ALA A 62 -1.55 -1.56 22.50
N ILE A 63 -0.30 -1.99 22.66
CA ILE A 63 0.05 -3.27 23.28
C ILE A 63 0.77 -2.98 24.58
N ASN A 64 0.23 -3.49 25.70
CA ASN A 64 0.76 -3.28 27.04
C ASN A 64 0.97 -1.78 27.36
N GLY A 65 0.02 -0.94 26.94
CA GLY A 65 0.03 0.51 27.17
C GLY A 65 0.98 1.32 26.27
N LYS A 66 1.86 0.66 25.50
CA LYS A 66 2.69 1.33 24.49
C LYS A 66 1.90 1.47 23.18
N LYS A 67 1.85 2.68 22.64
CA LYS A 67 1.22 2.97 21.34
C LYS A 67 1.96 2.21 20.23
N MET A 68 1.19 1.63 19.33
CA MET A 68 1.60 0.70 18.29
C MET A 68 1.12 1.19 16.94
N GLY A 69 2.04 1.19 15.98
CA GLY A 69 1.82 1.67 14.63
C GLY A 69 1.40 3.14 14.59
N LEU A 70 0.92 3.52 13.41
CA LEU A 70 0.43 4.86 13.15
C LEU A 70 -1.03 5.00 13.59
N SER A 71 -1.42 6.20 14.02
CA SER A 71 -2.83 6.51 14.30
C SER A 71 -3.73 6.06 13.14
N LEU A 72 -4.93 5.57 13.43
CA LEU A 72 -6.01 5.32 12.47
C LEU A 72 -6.19 6.51 11.52
N PHE A 73 -6.12 7.74 12.04
CA PHE A 73 -6.22 8.95 11.21
C PHE A 73 -5.06 9.05 10.21
N TYR A 74 -3.83 8.77 10.65
CA TYR A 74 -2.66 8.78 9.78
C TYR A 74 -2.72 7.66 8.74
N ASN A 75 -3.09 6.43 9.15
CA ASN A 75 -3.31 5.30 8.25
C ASN A 75 -4.35 5.63 7.17
N PHE A 76 -5.44 6.33 7.53
CA PHE A 76 -6.43 6.80 6.57
C PHE A 76 -5.85 7.84 5.59
N MET A 77 -5.10 8.82 6.07
CA MET A 77 -4.47 9.83 5.20
C MET A 77 -3.43 9.20 4.26
N VAL A 78 -2.63 8.26 4.75
CA VAL A 78 -1.68 7.49 3.93
C VAL A 78 -2.41 6.65 2.90
N LEU A 79 -3.53 6.00 3.25
CA LEU A 79 -4.33 5.24 2.30
C LEU A 79 -4.78 6.13 1.12
N LEU A 80 -5.34 7.30 1.41
CA LEU A 80 -5.81 8.22 0.38
C LEU A 80 -4.67 8.70 -0.52
N PHE A 81 -3.53 9.06 0.08
CA PHE A 81 -2.35 9.50 -0.66
C PHE A 81 -1.78 8.39 -1.55
N LEU A 82 -1.61 7.19 -0.97
CA LEU A 82 -1.10 6.02 -1.69
C LEU A 82 -2.04 5.62 -2.83
N TRP A 83 -3.36 5.63 -2.58
CA TRP A 83 -4.34 5.33 -3.60
C TRP A 83 -4.29 6.32 -4.76
N ALA A 84 -4.18 7.63 -4.47
CA ALA A 84 -4.02 8.66 -5.50
C ALA A 84 -2.74 8.47 -6.33
N LEU A 85 -1.63 8.10 -5.69
CA LEU A 85 -0.37 7.79 -6.38
C LEU A 85 -0.49 6.56 -7.29
N ILE A 86 -1.13 5.49 -6.81
CA ILE A 86 -1.36 4.28 -7.60
C ILE A 86 -2.26 4.60 -8.79
N ILE A 87 -3.34 5.38 -8.60
CA ILE A 87 -4.18 5.84 -9.71
C ILE A 87 -3.32 6.60 -10.71
N TRP A 88 -2.58 7.63 -10.29
CA TRP A 88 -1.73 8.39 -11.19
C TRP A 88 -0.76 7.48 -11.95
N HIS A 89 -0.04 6.62 -11.26
CA HIS A 89 0.93 5.71 -11.89
C HIS A 89 0.26 4.80 -12.93
N THR A 90 -0.88 4.19 -12.58
CA THR A 90 -1.66 3.34 -13.49
C THR A 90 -2.12 4.13 -14.71
N LEU A 91 -2.67 5.32 -14.53
CA LEU A 91 -3.12 6.17 -15.64
C LEU A 91 -1.96 6.64 -16.52
N LYS A 92 -0.80 6.97 -15.93
CA LYS A 92 0.42 7.33 -16.66
C LYS A 92 0.90 6.15 -17.52
N THR A 93 0.85 4.95 -16.97
CA THR A 93 1.27 3.71 -17.66
C THR A 93 0.34 3.38 -18.83
N ILE A 94 -0.97 3.48 -18.64
CA ILE A 94 -1.98 3.26 -19.70
C ILE A 94 -1.80 4.29 -20.84
N ASN A 95 -1.60 5.57 -20.51
CA ASN A 95 -1.49 6.63 -21.51
C ASN A 95 -0.13 6.66 -22.23
N ASN A 96 0.90 6.03 -21.68
CA ASN A 96 2.23 5.99 -22.29
C ASN A 96 2.98 4.67 -21.98
N PRO A 97 2.62 3.56 -22.65
CA PRO A 97 3.21 2.25 -22.39
C PRO A 97 4.68 2.12 -22.82
N SER A 98 5.19 3.10 -23.58
CA SER A 98 6.54 3.09 -24.19
C SER A 98 7.69 3.02 -23.18
N GLY A 99 7.53 3.50 -21.95
CA GLY A 99 8.59 3.46 -20.92
C GLY A 99 8.88 2.05 -20.39
N TRP A 100 7.87 1.18 -20.29
CA TRP A 100 8.04 -0.21 -19.88
C TRP A 100 8.50 -1.10 -21.03
N ASN A 101 7.97 -0.86 -22.24
CA ASN A 101 8.41 -1.57 -23.44
C ASN A 101 9.90 -1.32 -23.74
N LEU A 102 10.43 -0.12 -23.46
CA LEU A 102 11.87 0.16 -23.64
C LEU A 102 12.75 -0.59 -22.62
N PHE A 103 12.31 -0.69 -21.37
CA PHE A 103 13.07 -1.40 -20.32
C PHE A 103 13.16 -2.91 -20.61
N PHE A 104 12.06 -3.54 -21.03
CA PHE A 104 12.05 -4.95 -21.42
C PHE A 104 12.75 -5.19 -22.78
N ASP A 105 12.60 -4.31 -23.78
CA ASP A 105 13.29 -4.45 -25.08
C ASP A 105 14.82 -4.32 -24.95
N ILE A 106 15.31 -3.43 -24.08
CA ILE A 106 16.75 -3.35 -23.76
C ILE A 106 17.23 -4.64 -23.08
N HIS A 107 16.43 -5.23 -22.18
CA HIS A 107 16.86 -6.42 -21.46
C HIS A 107 16.86 -7.67 -22.36
N ILE A 108 15.91 -7.80 -23.29
CA ILE A 108 15.86 -8.93 -24.24
C ILE A 108 17.03 -8.87 -25.22
N ARG A 109 17.41 -7.68 -25.72
CA ARG A 109 18.56 -7.53 -26.64
C ARG A 109 19.94 -7.73 -26.00
N GLN A 110 20.04 -7.81 -24.68
CA GLN A 110 21.30 -8.13 -23.99
C GLN A 110 21.53 -9.64 -23.84
N PHE A 111 20.56 -10.47 -24.24
CA PHE A 111 20.67 -11.93 -24.24
C PHE A 111 20.62 -12.54 -25.66
N ASP A 112 20.66 -11.71 -26.70
CA ASP A 112 20.96 -12.08 -28.11
C ASP A 112 22.38 -11.63 -28.47
#